data_AF-A0A355SGW7-F1
#
_entry.id   AF-A0A355SGW7-F1
#
_cell.length_a   1.000
_cell.length_b   1.000
_cell.length_c   1.000
_cell.angle_alpha   90.00
_cell.angle_beta   90.00
_cell.angle_gamma   90.00
#
_symmetry.space_group_name_H-M   'P 1'
#
loop_
_entity.id
_entity.type
_entity.pdbx_description
1 polymer ?
#
loop_
_entity_poly.entity_id
_entity_poly.type
_entity_poly.pdbx_seq_one_letter_code
_entity_poly.pdbx_strand_id
1 'polypeptide(L)'
;SGDFDMLAKNPEWEKAFLDRAKRMVERDKNHPSVVMWSMGNESGYGINHIAMAKWTRQRDNARPVHYEGASRSDNSLDKSVLSVESRMYPP
;
A
#
# COMPACT_ATOMS: atom_id res chain seq x y z
N SER A 1 -7.21 24.28 -1.20
CA SER A 1 -7.45 22.83 -1.17
C SER A 1 -6.47 22.21 -0.18
N GLY A 2 -6.88 21.16 0.55
CA GLY A 2 -6.02 20.51 1.55
C GLY A 2 -4.91 19.66 0.92
N ASP A 3 -3.92 19.27 1.72
CA ASP A 3 -2.88 18.32 1.33
C ASP A 3 -3.51 16.93 1.11
N PHE A 4 -3.48 16.45 -0.13
CA PHE A 4 -4.05 15.16 -0.53
C PHE A 4 -3.39 13.98 0.22
N ASP A 5 -2.10 14.11 0.55
CA ASP A 5 -1.34 13.04 1.20
C ASP A 5 -1.36 13.15 2.74
N MET A 6 -2.10 14.11 3.31
CA MET A 6 -2.05 14.45 4.75
C MET A 6 -2.17 13.21 5.65
N LEU A 7 -3.14 12.32 5.37
CA LEU A 7 -3.35 11.11 6.16
C LEU A 7 -2.31 10.02 5.89
N ALA A 8 -1.77 9.95 4.67
CA ALA A 8 -0.74 8.99 4.30
C ALA A 8 0.63 9.33 4.94
N LYS A 9 0.86 10.63 5.21
CA LYS A 9 2.11 11.16 5.78
C LYS A 9 2.03 11.38 7.30
N ASN A 10 0.84 11.47 7.91
CA ASN A 10 0.71 11.68 9.35
C ASN A 10 0.91 10.36 10.14
N PRO A 11 1.94 10.26 10.99
CA PRO A 11 2.24 9.04 11.77
C PRO A 11 1.13 8.66 12.78
N GLU A 12 0.29 9.60 13.22
CA GLU A 12 -0.85 9.29 14.10
C GLU A 12 -1.84 8.31 13.46
N TRP A 13 -1.86 8.25 12.13
CA TRP A 13 -2.73 7.36 11.36
C TRP A 13 -2.08 6.03 10.99
N GLU A 14 -0.79 5.81 11.29
CA GLU A 14 -0.07 4.59 10.92
C GLU A 14 -0.77 3.32 11.41
N LYS A 15 -1.22 3.33 12.68
CA LYS A 15 -1.94 2.20 13.28
C LYS A 15 -3.22 1.86 12.51
N ALA A 16 -3.96 2.87 12.04
CA ALA A 16 -5.20 2.67 11.30
C ALA A 16 -4.94 2.07 9.91
N PHE A 17 -3.86 2.49 9.25
CA PHE A 17 -3.41 1.94 7.96
C PHE A 17 -2.96 0.48 8.11
N LEU A 18 -2.10 0.22 9.09
CA LEU A 18 -1.61 -1.13 9.39
C LEU A 18 -2.74 -2.09 9.79
N ASP A 19 -3.72 -1.66 10.59
CA ASP A 19 -4.86 -2.51 10.97
C ASP A 19 -5.62 -3.02 9.74
N ARG A 20 -5.88 -2.14 8.75
CA ARG A 20 -6.55 -2.51 7.50
C ARG A 20 -5.76 -3.53 6.70
N ALA A 21 -4.46 -3.32 6.52
CA ALA A 21 -3.57 -4.27 5.83
C ALA A 21 -3.54 -5.63 6.54
N LYS A 22 -3.37 -5.60 7.87
CA LYS A 22 -3.30 -6.79 8.72
C LYS A 22 -4.54 -7.65 8.63
N ARG A 23 -5.71 -7.03 8.79
CA ARG A 23 -6.99 -7.74 8.76
C ARG A 23 -7.27 -8.38 7.40
N MET A 24 -6.93 -7.71 6.30
CA MET A 24 -7.06 -8.26 4.95
C MET A 24 -6.16 -9.48 4.76
N VAL A 25 -4.86 -9.33 4.97
CA VAL A 25 -3.89 -10.41 4.72
C VAL A 25 -4.15 -11.61 5.64
N GLU A 26 -4.37 -11.38 6.94
CA GLU A 26 -4.55 -12.49 7.88
C GLU A 26 -5.83 -13.29 7.60
N ARG A 27 -6.90 -12.63 7.15
CA ARG A 27 -8.15 -13.29 6.79
C ARG A 27 -7.99 -14.14 5.52
N ASP A 28 -7.34 -13.59 4.50
CA ASP A 28 -7.45 -14.11 3.13
C ASP A 28 -6.20 -14.88 2.63
N LYS A 29 -5.10 -14.91 3.39
CA LYS A 29 -3.80 -15.52 2.98
C LYS A 29 -3.83 -16.96 2.50
N ASN A 30 -4.84 -17.75 2.86
CA ASN A 30 -4.94 -19.17 2.49
C ASN A 30 -5.76 -19.41 1.21
N HIS A 31 -6.23 -18.35 0.56
CA HIS A 31 -6.97 -18.47 -0.70
C HIS A 31 -5.99 -18.45 -1.90
N PRO A 32 -5.91 -19.53 -2.69
CA PRO A 32 -4.99 -19.59 -3.83
C PRO A 32 -5.41 -18.68 -4.99
N SER A 33 -6.69 -18.30 -5.06
CA SER A 33 -7.19 -17.34 -6.06
C SER A 33 -6.74 -15.90 -5.80
N VAL A 34 -6.30 -15.59 -4.56
CA VAL A 34 -5.68 -14.31 -4.27
C VAL A 34 -4.24 -14.35 -4.78
N VAL A 35 -3.97 -13.57 -5.83
CA VAL A 35 -2.65 -13.55 -6.48
C VAL A 35 -1.84 -12.28 -6.19
N MET A 36 -2.43 -11.26 -5.56
CA MET A 36 -1.76 -10.00 -5.22
C MET A 36 -2.48 -9.28 -4.07
N TRP A 37 -1.75 -8.44 -3.34
CA TRP A 37 -2.31 -7.58 -2.29
C TRP A 37 -2.26 -6.12 -2.72
N SER A 38 -3.40 -5.42 -2.67
CA SER A 38 -3.43 -3.98 -2.91
C SER A 38 -3.45 -3.20 -1.59
N MET A 39 -2.65 -2.13 -1.47
CA MET A 39 -2.62 -1.28 -0.27
C MET A 39 -3.74 -0.22 -0.22
N GLY A 40 -4.70 -0.29 -1.14
CA GLY A 40 -5.89 0.57 -1.18
C GLY A 40 -6.06 1.25 -2.54
N ASN A 41 -6.81 2.36 -2.53
CA ASN A 41 -7.06 3.18 -3.71
C ASN A 41 -7.02 4.67 -3.33
N GLU A 42 -6.40 5.50 -4.16
CA GLU A 42 -6.50 6.99 -4.13
C GLU A 42 -6.52 7.63 -2.74
N SER A 43 -5.60 7.21 -1.88
CA SER A 43 -5.53 7.66 -0.48
C SER A 43 -4.21 8.38 -0.18
N GLY A 44 -3.60 8.98 -1.21
CA GLY A 44 -2.25 9.54 -1.16
C GLY A 44 -1.17 8.46 -1.20
N TYR A 45 0.09 8.87 -1.02
CA TYR A 45 1.21 7.96 -0.75
C TYR A 45 2.14 8.57 0.30
N GLY A 46 2.57 7.77 1.28
CA GLY A 46 3.41 8.23 2.38
C GLY A 46 3.89 7.11 3.27
N ILE A 47 4.45 7.49 4.43
CA ILE A 47 5.05 6.57 5.39
C ILE A 47 4.06 5.45 5.82
N ASN A 48 2.77 5.74 5.86
CA ASN A 48 1.75 4.78 6.29
C ASN A 48 1.52 3.68 5.25
N HIS A 49 1.50 4.00 3.95
CA HIS A 49 1.44 2.98 2.89
C HIS A 49 2.73 2.15 2.81
N ILE A 50 3.88 2.80 3.03
CA ILE A 50 5.17 2.11 3.09
C ILE A 50 5.19 1.11 4.25
N ALA A 51 4.66 1.50 5.43
CA ALA A 51 4.53 0.62 6.58
C ALA A 51 3.61 -0.58 6.29
N MET A 52 2.44 -0.35 5.65
CA MET A 52 1.55 -1.43 5.20
C MET A 52 2.27 -2.39 4.26
N ALA A 53 2.93 -1.88 3.22
CA ALA A 53 3.61 -2.71 2.22
C ALA A 53 4.77 -3.51 2.82
N LYS A 54 5.58 -2.90 3.69
CA LYS A 54 6.66 -3.60 4.43
C LYS A 54 6.11 -4.73 5.29
N TRP A 55 5.08 -4.45 6.08
CA TRP A 55 4.45 -5.47 6.91
C TRP A 55 3.86 -6.61 6.07
N THR A 56 3.12 -6.30 5.00
CA THR A 56 2.53 -7.31 4.12
C THR A 56 3.59 -8.21 3.51
N ARG A 57 4.70 -7.66 3.02
CA ARG A 57 5.82 -8.45 2.45
C ARG A 57 6.50 -9.34 3.49
N GLN A 58 6.68 -8.84 4.71
CA GLN A 58 7.23 -9.63 5.81
C GLN A 58 6.29 -10.77 6.20
N ARG A 59 4.97 -10.54 6.10
CA ARG A 59 3.96 -11.50 6.52
C ARG A 59 3.64 -12.57 5.48
N ASP A 60 3.60 -12.19 4.20
CA ASP A 60 3.32 -13.03 3.05
C ASP A 60 4.27 -12.64 1.91
N ASN A 61 5.33 -13.43 1.74
CA ASN A 61 6.32 -13.23 0.68
C ASN A 61 5.95 -13.96 -0.63
N ALA A 62 4.84 -14.71 -0.66
CA ALA A 62 4.44 -15.50 -1.82
C ALA A 62 3.68 -14.68 -2.86
N ARG A 63 3.14 -13.51 -2.50
CA ARG A 63 2.29 -12.68 -3.35
C ARG A 63 2.87 -11.27 -3.56
N PRO A 64 2.83 -10.71 -4.78
CA PRO A 64 3.18 -9.32 -5.04
C PRO A 64 2.32 -8.32 -4.24
N VAL A 65 2.94 -7.19 -3.88
CA VAL A 65 2.24 -6.04 -3.27
C VAL A 65 2.09 -4.93 -4.31
N HIS A 66 0.89 -4.39 -4.44
CA HIS A 66 0.49 -3.38 -5.41
C HIS A 66 -0.08 -2.15 -4.70
N TYR A 67 0.19 -0.97 -5.27
CA TYR A 67 -0.57 0.24 -4.96
C TYR A 67 -0.36 1.29 -6.06
N GLU A 68 -1.44 1.73 -6.71
CA GLU A 68 -1.35 2.70 -7.80
C GLU A 68 -0.95 4.11 -7.33
N GLY A 69 -1.34 4.50 -6.11
CA GLY A 69 -1.06 5.85 -5.60
C GLY A 69 0.43 6.20 -5.54
N ALA A 70 1.32 5.21 -5.49
CA ALA A 70 2.77 5.41 -5.56
C ALA A 70 3.25 5.88 -6.94
N SER A 71 2.51 5.62 -8.02
CA SER A 71 2.84 6.11 -9.37
C SER A 71 2.65 7.63 -9.50
N ARG A 72 1.76 8.21 -8.70
CA ARG A 72 1.46 9.65 -8.65
C ARG A 72 2.35 10.41 -7.66
N SER A 73 3.09 9.69 -6.80
CA SER A 73 3.96 10.31 -5.80
C SER A 73 5.30 10.73 -6.40
N ASP A 74 5.96 11.69 -5.75
CA ASP A 74 7.35 12.02 -6.06
C ASP A 74 8.30 10.82 -5.82
N ASN A 75 9.55 10.98 -6.25
CA ASN A 75 10.59 9.95 -6.14
C ASN A 75 11.37 9.98 -4.80
N SER A 76 10.97 10.82 -3.85
CA SER A 76 11.58 10.85 -2.51
C SER A 76 11.10 9.71 -1.61
N LEU A 77 9.93 9.14 -1.91
CA LEU A 77 9.33 8.05 -1.15
C LEU A 77 9.80 6.68 -1.67
N ASP A 78 9.97 5.75 -0.74
CA ASP A 78 10.39 4.38 -1.03
C ASP A 78 9.28 3.63 -1.79
N LYS A 79 9.53 3.37 -3.08
CA LYS A 79 8.64 2.56 -3.95
C LYS A 79 9.10 1.10 -4.06
N SER A 80 10.29 0.76 -3.53
CA SER A 80 10.87 -0.60 -3.62
C SER A 80 10.08 -1.63 -2.79
N VAL A 81 9.24 -1.16 -1.88
CA VAL A 81 8.30 -1.96 -1.10
C VAL A 81 7.11 -2.47 -1.93
N LEU A 82 6.92 -1.94 -3.14
CA LEU A 82 5.90 -2.40 -4.07
C LEU A 82 6.54 -3.28 -5.15
N SER A 83 5.78 -4.27 -5.61
CA SER A 83 6.24 -5.25 -6.60
C SER A 83 5.72 -4.96 -8.02
N VAL A 84 4.80 -3.99 -8.16
CA VAL A 84 4.09 -3.71 -9.41
C VAL A 84 4.00 -2.21 -9.63
N GLU A 85 4.42 -1.74 -10.81
CA GLU A 85 4.05 -0.41 -11.29
C GLU A 85 2.63 -0.49 -11.89
N SER A 86 1.77 0.45 -11.49
CA SER A 86 0.38 0.51 -11.93
C SER A 86 -0.02 1.95 -12.15
N ARG A 87 -0.84 2.21 -13.18
CA ARG A 87 -1.41 3.52 -13.50
C ARG A 87 -2.87 3.36 -13.88
N MET A 88 -3.71 4.31 -13.50
CA MET A 88 -5.10 4.39 -13.96
C MET A 88 -5.20 5.31 -15.17
N TYR A 89 -5.74 4.80 -16.28
CA TYR A 89 -6.02 5.55 -17.51
C TYR A 89 -4.79 6.28 -18.11
N PRO A 90 -3.67 5.58 -18.39
CA PRO A 90 -2.57 6.18 -19.13
C PRO A 90 -3.03 6.60 -20.55
N PRO A 91 -2.37 7.59 -21.17
CA PRO A 91 -2.72 8.10 -22.50
C PRO A 91 -2.62 7.04 -23.61
#